data_AF-A0A6I4XJ96-F1
#
_entry.id   AF-A0A6I4XJ96-F1
#
_cell.length_a   1.000
_cell.length_b   1.000
_cell.length_c   1.000
_cell.angle_alpha   90.00
_cell.angle_beta   90.00
_cell.angle_gamma   90.00
#
_symmetry.space_group_name_H-M   'P 1'
#
loop_
_entity.id
_entity.type
_entity.pdbx_description
1 polymer ?
#
loop_
_entity_poly.entity_id
_entity_poly.type
_entity_poly.pdbx_seq_one_letter_code
_entity_poly.pdbx_strand_id
1 'polypeptide(L)' 'MYTFKIGIPAEVHDTFVKNHPLCNLLQSSSWAKVKDNWGSEIVGVYEKDTLVASSLVL' A
#
# COMPACT_ATOMS: atom_id res chain seq x y z
N MET A 1 5.64 0.47 -19.12
CA MET A 1 5.74 1.81 -18.49
C MET A 1 5.11 1.71 -17.12
N TYR A 2 5.82 2.16 -16.09
CA TYR A 2 5.28 2.17 -14.73
C TYR A 2 4.53 3.48 -14.46
N THR A 3 3.41 3.39 -13.73
CA THR A 3 2.61 4.53 -13.30
C THR A 3 2.52 4.55 -11.79
N PHE A 4 2.79 5.70 -11.18
CA PHE A 4 2.62 5.91 -9.74
C PHE A 4 1.22 6.45 -9.45
N LYS A 5 0.56 5.88 -8.43
CA LYS A 5 -0.74 6.33 -7.94
C LYS A 5 -0.68 6.58 -6.43
N ILE A 6 -1.28 7.68 -6.02
CA ILE A 6 -1.46 8.10 -4.63
C ILE A 6 -2.92 7.87 -4.27
N GLY A 7 -3.22 7.46 -3.03
CA GLY A 7 -4.59 7.26 -2.57
C GLY A 7 -5.24 6.01 -3.15
N ILE A 8 -4.47 4.91 -3.29
CA ILE A 8 -5.07 3.65 -3.74
C ILE A 8 -5.97 3.06 -2.63
N PRO A 9 -7.03 2.31 -2.97
CA PRO A 9 -7.93 1.75 -1.96
C PRO A 9 -7.20 0.81 -0.99
N ALA A 10 -7.50 0.94 0.30
CA ALA A 10 -6.91 0.13 1.36
C ALA A 10 -7.09 -1.39 1.13
N GLU A 11 -8.24 -1.82 0.60
CA GLU A 11 -8.50 -3.23 0.28
C GLU A 11 -7.56 -3.78 -0.80
N VAL A 12 -7.28 -2.98 -1.84
CA VAL A 12 -6.38 -3.36 -2.93
C VAL A 12 -4.95 -3.49 -2.40
N HIS A 13 -4.52 -2.54 -1.57
CA HIS A 13 -3.24 -2.57 -0.89
C HIS A 13 -3.10 -3.77 0.05
N ASP A 14 -4.07 -4.01 0.94
CA ASP A 14 -4.04 -5.11 1.89
C ASP A 14 -4.05 -6.47 1.19
N THR A 15 -4.77 -6.59 0.08
CA THR A 15 -4.75 -7.81 -0.75
C THR A 15 -3.36 -8.03 -1.35
N PHE A 16 -2.71 -6.97 -1.85
CA PHE A 16 -1.34 -7.05 -2.35
C PHE A 16 -0.36 -7.46 -1.24
N VAL A 17 -0.38 -6.74 -0.11
CA VAL A 17 0.52 -6.99 1.03
C VAL A 17 0.34 -8.40 1.56
N LYS A 18 -0.89 -8.88 1.81
CA LYS A 18 -1.13 -10.24 2.33
C LYS A 18 -0.54 -11.35 1.45
N ASN A 19 -0.47 -11.13 0.13
CA ASN A 19 -0.05 -12.15 -0.83
C ASN A 19 1.40 -11.98 -1.32
N HIS A 20 2.11 -10.93 -0.91
CA HIS A 20 3.47 -10.66 -1.38
C HIS A 20 4.52 -11.35 -0.47
N PRO A 21 5.57 -11.99 -1.01
CA PRO A 21 6.60 -12.67 -0.19
C PRO A 21 7.41 -11.70 0.69
N LEU A 22 7.47 -10.42 0.31
CA LEU A 22 8.12 -9.35 1.09
C LEU A 22 7.14 -8.59 2.00
N CYS A 23 6.01 -9.20 2.36
CA CYS A 23 5.01 -8.55 3.19
C CYS A 23 5.50 -8.27 4.61
N ASN A 24 4.86 -7.30 5.25
CA ASN A 24 5.08 -6.99 6.65
C ASN A 24 3.78 -6.49 7.29
N LEU A 25 3.50 -6.88 8.54
CA LEU A 25 2.36 -6.40 9.32
C LEU A 25 2.30 -4.86 9.39
N LEU A 26 3.47 -4.22 9.48
CA LEU A 26 3.62 -2.76 9.54
C LEU A 26 3.22 -2.06 8.22
N GLN A 27 3.04 -2.82 7.15
CA GLN A 27 2.53 -2.35 5.87
C GLN A 27 1.05 -2.72 5.68
N SER A 28 0.31 -3.14 6.71
CA SER A 28 -1.15 -3.22 6.59
C SER A 28 -1.76 -1.82 6.66
N SER A 29 -2.86 -1.58 5.94
CA SER A 29 -3.58 -0.30 5.98
C SER A 29 -4.00 0.09 7.40
N SER A 30 -4.33 -0.91 8.24
CA SER A 30 -4.71 -0.71 9.63
C SER A 30 -3.56 -0.25 10.53
N TRP A 31 -2.31 -0.38 10.09
CA TRP A 31 -1.16 0.13 10.84
C TRP A 31 -1.18 1.66 10.96
N ALA A 32 -1.79 2.37 10.02
CA ALA A 32 -2.06 3.80 10.11
C ALA A 32 -2.88 4.18 11.35
N LYS A 33 -3.75 3.28 11.84
CA LYS A 33 -4.54 3.50 13.07
C LYS A 33 -3.69 3.39 14.33
N VAL A 34 -2.58 2.65 14.28
CA VAL A 34 -1.60 2.56 15.38
C VAL A 34 -0.71 3.82 15.39
N LYS A 35 -0.49 4.40 14.21
CA LYS A 35 0.29 5.62 13.97
C LYS A 35 -0.63 6.80 13.63
N ASP A 36 -1.76 6.90 14.31
CA ASP A 36 -2.80 7.89 14.02
C ASP A 36 -2.34 9.34 14.22
N ASN A 37 -1.24 9.54 14.95
CA ASN A 37 -0.56 10.82 15.13
C ASN A 37 0.38 11.21 13.97
N TRP A 38 0.48 10.39 12.92
CA TRP A 38 1.26 10.67 11.70
C TRP A 38 0.29 10.92 10.53
N GLY A 39 0.73 11.72 9.57
CA GLY A 39 0.10 11.67 8.24
C GLY A 39 0.27 10.27 7.67
N SER A 40 -0.68 9.79 6.87
CA SER A 40 -0.46 8.53 6.18
C SER A 40 -1.10 8.52 4.81
N GLU A 41 -0.49 7.81 3.89
CA GLU A 41 -0.97 7.69 2.52
C GLU A 41 -0.60 6.32 1.95
N ILE A 42 -1.52 5.73 1.19
CA ILE A 42 -1.28 4.46 0.51
C ILE A 42 -0.95 4.73 -0.95
N VAL A 43 0.23 4.31 -1.35
CA VAL A 43 0.75 4.49 -2.71
C VAL A 43 0.90 3.15 -3.44
N GLY A 44 0.85 3.20 -4.76
CA GLY A 44 0.99 2.03 -5.62
C GLY A 44 1.78 2.33 -6.89
N VAL A 45 2.51 1.33 -7.37
CA VAL A 45 3.15 1.30 -8.69
C VAL A 45 2.41 0.30 -9.55
N TYR A 46 1.96 0.75 -10.71
CA TYR A 46 1.26 -0.07 -11.69
C TYR A 46 2.12 -0.29 -12.93
N GLU A 47 2.13 -1.52 -13.42
CA GLU A 47 2.54 -1.83 -14.79
C GLU A 47 1.29 -2.12 -15.60
N LYS A 48 0.95 -1.24 -16.55
CA LYS A 48 -0.38 -1.23 -17.19
C LYS A 48 -1.48 -1.11 -16.11
N ASP A 49 -2.34 -2.12 -15.98
CA ASP A 49 -3.43 -2.17 -14.99
C ASP A 49 -3.11 -3.07 -13.79
N THR A 50 -1.91 -3.66 -13.74
CA THR A 50 -1.49 -4.56 -12.67
C THR A 50 -0.70 -3.81 -11.61
N LEU A 51 -1.12 -3.93 -10.34
CA LEU A 51 -0.37 -3.42 -9.20
C LEU A 51 0.87 -4.30 -8.98
N VAL A 52 2.06 -3.71 -9.07
CA VAL A 52 3.36 -4.41 -8.95
C VAL A 52 4.14 -4.04 -7.69
N ALA A 53 3.79 -2.93 -7.04
CA ALA A 53 4.32 -2.55 -5.73
C ALA A 53 3.30 -1.68 -4.99
N SER A 54 3.28 -1.76 -3.66
CA SER A 54 2.44 -0.89 -2.84
C SER A 54 3.08 -0.65 -1.47
N SER A 55 2.80 0.51 -0.89
CA SER A 55 3.32 0.88 0.43
C SER A 55 2.35 1.78 1.19
N LEU A 56 2.28 1.58 2.51
CA LEU A 56 1.78 2.56 3.46
C LEU A 56 2.93 3.49 3.84
N VAL A 57 2.81 4.76 3.45
CA VAL A 57 3.72 5.84 3.84
C VAL A 57 3.19 6.50 5.11
N LEU A 58 4.08 6.84 6.04
CA LEU A 58 3.82 7.52 7.32
C LEU A 58 4.60 8.83 7.37
#